data_AF-A0AAE0TSW1-F1
#
_entry.id   AF-A0AAE0TSW1-F1
#
_cell.length_a   1.000
_cell.length_b   1.000
_cell.length_c   1.000
_cell.angle_alpha   90.00
_cell.angle_beta   90.00
_cell.angle_gamma   90.00
#
_symmetry.space_group_name_H-M   'P 1'
#
loop_
_entity.id
_entity.type
_entity.pdbx_description
1 polymer ?
#
loop_
_entity_poly.entity_id
_entity_poly.type
_entity_poly.pdbx_seq_one_letter_code
_entity_poly.pdbx_strand_id
1 'polypeptide(L)'
;MGQRHQLFIISKIQDRYRTLAAIHHQWLYGASATKACWRVLQVLEHQANKRLIKHELAYAATRPDEWWDNLGDDDHVTPFPVTATCLLVSAGIDPRPESHYQHDVIPLSIAITPDEVDNNDEITVIDISNLNAVRYCFIFLGDPMAPITGIQYYRTYYKQDRPDIPQPADLEAWDLVHIEALRDLWPHEAWEEAEKVLSTACKGGRGGHDDYRIKSLRRLAFEKAIRLVAEQPQLMEFLVTIEAIPRFHSDLWEFLQAHPNLVQGRGGLRLLGLAMRHTTFLDVSSYPWVLDVVTSAVVRD
;
A
#
# COMPACT_ATOMS: atom_id res chain seq x y z
N MET A 1 11.76 11.66 1.58
CA MET A 1 10.38 11.15 1.82
C MET A 1 10.53 9.95 2.73
N GLY A 2 9.82 9.91 3.86
CA GLY A 2 9.97 8.84 4.84
C GLY A 2 9.17 7.58 4.51
N GLN A 3 9.41 6.51 5.26
CA GLN A 3 8.54 5.33 5.27
C GLN A 3 7.20 5.70 5.90
N ARG A 4 6.14 5.14 5.34
CA ARG A 4 4.74 5.43 5.64
C ARG A 4 4.06 4.09 5.88
N HIS A 5 3.20 4.03 6.89
CA HIS A 5 2.48 2.83 7.24
C HIS A 5 1.07 3.23 7.65
N GLN A 6 0.08 2.50 7.17
CA GLN A 6 -1.33 2.78 7.47
C GLN A 6 -1.86 1.75 8.45
N LEU A 7 -2.72 2.21 9.35
CA LEU A 7 -3.40 1.35 10.30
C LEU A 7 -4.90 1.55 10.17
N PHE A 8 -5.63 0.44 10.10
CA PHE A 8 -7.08 0.40 9.98
C PHE A 8 -7.67 -0.35 11.17
N ILE A 9 -8.74 0.20 11.75
CA ILE A 9 -9.65 -0.53 12.63
C ILE A 9 -10.93 -0.81 11.84
N ILE A 10 -11.31 -2.09 11.78
CA ILE A 10 -12.43 -2.59 11.01
C ILE A 10 -13.41 -3.33 11.94
N SER A 11 -14.67 -3.47 11.50
CA SER A 11 -15.68 -4.26 12.20
C SER A 11 -16.77 -4.73 11.25
N LYS A 12 -17.36 -5.88 11.53
CA LYS A 12 -18.54 -6.40 10.84
C LYS A 12 -19.80 -5.71 11.37
N ILE A 13 -20.35 -4.80 10.56
CA ILE A 13 -21.57 -4.04 10.83
C ILE A 13 -22.66 -4.49 9.84
N GLN A 14 -23.82 -4.94 10.35
CA GLN A 14 -24.94 -5.38 9.50
C GLN A 14 -24.51 -6.34 8.37
N ASP A 15 -23.75 -7.37 8.74
CA ASP A 15 -23.20 -8.40 7.84
C ASP A 15 -22.08 -7.99 6.87
N ARG A 16 -21.65 -6.73 6.86
CA ARG A 16 -20.53 -6.24 6.03
C ARG A 16 -19.38 -5.72 6.89
N TYR A 17 -18.15 -5.98 6.51
CA TYR A 17 -16.98 -5.35 7.12
C TYR A 17 -16.88 -3.90 6.67
N ARG A 18 -16.67 -3.01 7.65
CA ARG A 18 -16.54 -1.57 7.47
C ARG A 18 -15.31 -1.08 8.22
N THR A 19 -14.64 -0.08 7.67
CA THR A 19 -13.59 0.68 8.37
C THR A 19 -14.26 1.64 9.35
N LEU A 20 -13.78 1.66 10.59
CA LEU A 20 -14.25 2.55 11.66
C LEU A 20 -13.24 3.64 12.00
N ALA A 21 -11.96 3.38 11.78
CA ALA A 21 -10.91 4.38 11.87
C ALA A 21 -9.75 3.98 10.97
N ALA A 22 -9.12 4.96 10.35
CA ALA A 22 -7.89 4.78 9.60
C ALA A 22 -6.91 5.90 9.94
N ILE A 23 -5.63 5.59 10.00
CA ILE A 23 -4.57 6.57 10.20
C ILE A 23 -3.41 6.32 9.23
N HIS A 24 -2.74 7.40 8.89
CA HIS A 24 -1.44 7.41 8.28
C HIS A 24 -0.38 7.71 9.34
N HIS A 25 0.63 6.86 9.45
CA HIS A 25 1.72 7.04 10.39
C HIS A 25 3.04 7.22 9.65
N GLN A 26 3.71 8.35 9.88
CA GLN A 26 5.01 8.61 9.29
C GLN A 26 6.11 7.95 10.16
N TRP A 27 7.03 7.24 9.51
CA TRP A 27 8.17 6.55 10.14
C TRP A 27 7.81 5.38 11.07
N LEU A 28 6.69 4.69 10.82
CA LEU A 28 6.38 3.43 11.46
C LEU A 28 6.73 2.28 10.50
N TYR A 29 7.61 1.38 10.93
CA TYR A 29 8.09 0.28 10.08
C TYR A 29 8.85 -0.75 10.92
N GLY A 30 9.05 -1.95 10.38
CA GLY A 30 9.77 -3.02 11.07
C GLY A 30 9.30 -3.22 12.52
N ALA A 31 10.22 -3.24 13.47
CA ALA A 31 9.88 -3.54 14.87
C ALA A 31 8.94 -2.51 15.51
N SER A 32 9.02 -1.23 15.13
CA SER A 32 8.16 -0.19 15.70
C SER A 32 6.70 -0.38 15.32
N ALA A 33 6.41 -0.84 14.10
CA ALA A 33 5.05 -1.17 13.66
C ALA A 33 4.43 -2.31 14.49
N THR A 34 5.22 -3.36 14.80
CA THR A 34 4.74 -4.45 15.68
C THR A 34 4.42 -3.95 17.09
N LYS A 35 5.24 -3.03 17.63
CA LYS A 35 5.01 -2.42 18.94
C LYS A 35 3.81 -1.48 18.97
N ALA A 36 3.61 -0.70 17.91
CA ALA A 36 2.41 0.12 17.76
C ALA A 36 1.16 -0.74 17.70
N CYS A 37 1.16 -1.80 16.88
CA CYS A 37 0.06 -2.76 16.80
C CYS A 37 -0.25 -3.36 18.19
N TRP A 38 0.76 -3.81 18.92
CA TRP A 38 0.61 -4.32 20.29
C TRP A 38 -0.06 -3.30 21.23
N ARG A 39 0.38 -2.04 21.21
CA ARG A 39 -0.22 -0.97 22.03
C ARG A 39 -1.68 -0.74 21.66
N VAL A 40 -2.00 -0.70 20.36
CA VAL A 40 -3.38 -0.52 19.89
C VAL A 40 -4.26 -1.65 20.42
N LEU A 41 -3.81 -2.90 20.30
CA LEU A 41 -4.53 -4.08 20.79
C LEU A 41 -4.79 -4.00 22.30
N GLN A 42 -3.76 -3.67 23.09
CA GLN A 42 -3.90 -3.48 24.54
C GLN A 42 -4.92 -2.39 24.90
N VAL A 43 -4.88 -1.25 24.21
CA VAL A 43 -5.80 -0.14 24.44
C VAL A 43 -7.23 -0.54 24.07
N LEU A 44 -7.45 -1.21 22.95
CA LEU A 44 -8.77 -1.69 22.54
C LEU A 44 -9.33 -2.75 23.49
N GLU A 45 -8.46 -3.58 24.09
CA GLU A 45 -8.86 -4.61 25.04
C GLU A 45 -9.11 -4.11 26.48
N HIS A 46 -8.77 -2.86 26.77
CA HIS A 46 -9.04 -2.29 28.08
C HIS A 46 -10.56 -2.13 28.31
N GLN A 47 -11.07 -2.61 29.46
CA GLN A 47 -12.51 -2.66 29.76
C GLN A 47 -13.21 -1.30 29.67
N ALA A 48 -12.54 -0.22 30.07
CA ALA A 48 -13.08 1.13 29.97
C ALA A 48 -13.31 1.54 28.50
N ASN A 49 -12.39 1.17 27.60
CA ASN A 49 -12.48 1.50 26.18
C ASN A 49 -13.52 0.60 25.48
N LYS A 50 -13.55 -0.70 25.80
CA LYS A 50 -14.58 -1.63 25.28
C LYS A 50 -16.00 -1.12 25.51
N ARG A 51 -16.28 -0.55 26.69
CA ARG A 51 -17.60 0.00 27.01
C ARG A 51 -17.99 1.12 26.05
N LEU A 52 -17.06 2.04 25.78
CA LEU A 52 -17.30 3.18 24.89
C LEU A 52 -17.36 2.75 23.42
N ILE A 53 -16.45 1.88 22.97
CA ILE A 53 -16.44 1.33 21.61
C ILE A 53 -17.74 0.56 21.33
N LYS A 54 -18.29 -0.15 22.32
CA LYS A 54 -19.59 -0.81 22.17
C LYS A 54 -20.73 0.16 21.82
N HIS A 55 -20.70 1.39 22.34
CA HIS A 55 -21.68 2.41 21.97
C HIS A 55 -21.51 2.86 20.51
N GLU A 56 -20.27 2.99 20.04
CA GLU A 56 -19.97 3.30 18.63
C GLU A 56 -20.37 2.19 17.68
N LEU A 57 -20.12 0.93 18.04
CA LEU A 57 -20.56 -0.24 17.25
C LEU A 57 -22.09 -0.32 17.20
N ALA A 58 -22.78 -0.05 18.33
CA ALA A 58 -24.24 0.00 18.35
C ALA A 58 -24.76 1.14 17.46
N TYR A 59 -24.13 2.32 17.51
CA TYR A 59 -24.44 3.44 16.64
C TYR A 59 -24.22 3.10 15.16
N ALA A 60 -23.08 2.50 14.81
CA ALA A 60 -22.75 2.03 13.47
C ALA A 60 -23.83 1.09 12.92
N ALA A 61 -24.30 0.15 13.75
CA ALA A 61 -25.34 -0.80 13.39
C ALA A 61 -26.74 -0.18 13.16
N THR A 62 -26.95 1.10 13.51
CA THR A 62 -28.20 1.82 13.17
C THR A 62 -28.15 2.55 11.84
N ARG A 63 -26.97 2.61 11.21
CA ARG A 63 -26.76 3.38 9.98
C ARG A 63 -27.09 2.53 8.75
N PRO A 64 -27.83 3.06 7.76
CA PRO A 64 -28.06 2.37 6.49
C PRO A 64 -26.79 2.35 5.63
N ASP A 65 -26.71 1.44 4.66
CA ASP A 65 -25.58 1.36 3.72
C ASP A 65 -25.30 2.68 2.99
N GLU A 66 -26.35 3.41 2.58
CA GLU A 66 -26.22 4.74 1.96
C GLU A 66 -25.46 5.75 2.85
N TRP A 67 -25.60 5.65 4.18
CA TRP A 67 -24.83 6.52 5.09
C TRP A 67 -23.34 6.20 5.01
N TRP A 68 -22.95 4.93 4.88
CA TRP A 68 -21.56 4.52 4.74
C TRP A 68 -20.95 4.97 3.41
N ASP A 69 -21.72 4.84 2.34
CA ASP A 69 -21.26 5.19 0.99
C ASP A 69 -21.04 6.71 0.84
N ASN A 70 -21.76 7.53 1.60
CA ASN A 70 -21.65 9.00 1.60
C ASN A 70 -20.54 9.56 2.52
N LEU A 71 -19.79 8.73 3.25
CA LEU A 71 -18.74 9.20 4.18
C LEU A 71 -17.47 9.69 3.47
N GLY A 72 -17.31 9.41 2.17
CA GLY A 72 -16.15 9.86 1.38
C GLY A 72 -16.12 11.35 1.05
N ASP A 73 -17.27 12.04 1.14
CA ASP A 73 -17.42 13.41 0.62
C ASP A 73 -17.15 14.52 1.65
N ASP A 74 -17.04 14.19 2.94
CA ASP A 74 -16.91 15.17 4.03
C ASP A 74 -15.62 14.94 4.84
N ASP A 75 -14.55 15.65 4.45
CA ASP A 75 -13.16 15.51 4.92
C ASP A 75 -12.94 15.70 6.44
N HIS A 76 -13.97 15.99 7.23
CA HIS A 76 -13.79 16.53 8.59
C HIS A 76 -14.51 15.82 9.72
N VAL A 77 -15.38 14.84 9.45
CA VAL A 77 -16.12 14.16 10.53
C VAL A 77 -15.54 12.77 10.78
N THR A 78 -14.93 12.57 11.95
CA THR A 78 -14.59 11.24 12.47
C THR A 78 -15.85 10.62 13.09
N PRO A 79 -16.55 9.67 12.43
CA PRO A 79 -17.86 9.22 12.91
C PRO A 79 -17.78 8.36 14.18
N PHE A 80 -16.59 7.83 14.46
CA PHE A 80 -16.27 6.94 15.57
C PHE A 80 -15.09 7.50 16.40
N PRO A 81 -15.29 8.65 17.09
CA PRO A 81 -14.21 9.38 17.74
C PRO A 81 -13.48 8.59 18.83
N VAL A 82 -14.14 7.70 19.57
CA VAL A 82 -13.49 6.87 20.61
C VAL A 82 -12.57 5.86 19.94
N THR A 83 -13.05 5.13 18.94
CA THR A 83 -12.25 4.16 18.18
C THR A 83 -11.05 4.83 17.52
N ALA A 84 -11.28 5.98 16.87
CA ALA A 84 -10.21 6.77 16.26
C ALA A 84 -9.21 7.32 17.29
N THR A 85 -9.68 7.80 18.45
CA THR A 85 -8.79 8.26 19.52
C THR A 85 -7.92 7.13 20.06
N CYS A 86 -8.50 5.94 20.27
CA CYS A 86 -7.75 4.76 20.70
C CYS A 86 -6.63 4.46 19.71
N LEU A 87 -6.93 4.47 18.41
CA LEU A 87 -5.95 4.24 17.34
C LEU A 87 -4.85 5.33 17.31
N LEU A 88 -5.24 6.60 17.25
CA LEU A 88 -4.34 7.75 17.16
C LEU A 88 -3.34 7.79 18.32
N VAL A 89 -3.85 7.70 19.55
CA VAL A 89 -3.02 7.82 20.76
C VAL A 89 -2.07 6.64 20.91
N SER A 90 -2.57 5.41 20.69
CA SER A 90 -1.74 4.20 20.88
C SER A 90 -0.70 3.99 19.77
N ALA A 91 -0.99 4.44 18.56
CA ALA A 91 -0.04 4.43 17.46
C ALA A 91 0.99 5.57 17.59
N GLY A 92 0.54 6.79 17.92
CA GLY A 92 1.40 7.98 17.94
C GLY A 92 2.29 8.15 19.16
N ILE A 93 1.96 7.53 20.29
CA ILE A 93 2.77 7.59 21.51
C ILE A 93 3.65 6.36 21.61
N ASP A 94 4.97 6.57 21.64
CA ASP A 94 5.95 5.54 21.95
C ASP A 94 6.57 5.79 23.33
N PRO A 95 6.15 5.04 24.38
CA PRO A 95 6.51 5.32 25.77
C PRO A 95 7.93 4.82 26.13
N ARG A 96 8.92 5.09 25.28
CA ARG A 96 10.32 4.74 25.57
C ARG A 96 10.82 5.55 26.77
N PRO A 97 11.51 4.91 27.74
CA PRO A 97 11.99 5.59 28.95
C PRO A 97 12.94 6.75 28.65
N GLU A 98 13.70 6.63 27.56
CA GLU A 98 14.78 7.56 27.21
C GLU A 98 14.34 8.67 26.24
N SER A 99 13.16 8.54 25.62
CA SER A 99 12.63 9.54 24.70
C SER A 99 11.10 9.49 24.64
N HIS A 100 10.43 10.58 25.05
CA HIS A 100 9.03 10.81 24.72
C HIS A 100 8.92 11.19 23.25
N TYR A 101 9.10 10.21 22.37
CA TYR A 101 8.98 10.42 20.94
C TYR A 101 7.50 10.34 20.56
N GLN A 102 6.97 11.47 20.09
CA GLN A 102 5.65 11.53 19.48
C GLN A 102 5.83 11.41 17.96
N HIS A 103 5.08 10.48 17.37
CA HIS A 103 5.06 10.33 15.93
C HIS A 103 3.99 11.22 15.29
N ASP A 104 4.27 11.66 14.07
CA ASP A 104 3.27 12.32 13.24
C ASP A 104 2.28 11.26 12.73
N VAL A 105 1.06 11.34 13.26
CA VAL A 105 -0.06 10.48 12.88
C VAL A 105 -1.20 11.35 12.37
N ILE A 106 -1.67 11.04 11.16
CA ILE A 106 -2.70 11.80 10.46
C ILE A 106 -3.93 10.91 10.31
N PRO A 107 -5.11 11.31 10.80
CA PRO A 107 -6.35 10.60 10.52
C PRO A 107 -6.61 10.52 9.02
N LEU A 108 -7.09 9.38 8.54
CA LEU A 108 -7.53 9.17 7.17
C LEU A 108 -9.04 9.04 7.13
N SER A 109 -9.62 9.29 5.95
CA SER A 109 -11.02 8.95 5.70
C SER A 109 -11.25 7.46 5.93
N ILE A 110 -12.39 7.09 6.52
CA ILE A 110 -12.76 5.69 6.68
C ILE A 110 -13.23 5.05 5.36
N ALA A 111 -13.49 5.85 4.33
CA ALA A 111 -13.78 5.36 2.99
C ALA A 111 -12.50 4.97 2.21
N ILE A 112 -11.32 5.31 2.74
CA ILE A 112 -10.06 5.10 2.02
C ILE A 112 -9.76 3.61 1.81
N THR A 113 -9.27 3.27 0.62
CA THR A 113 -8.86 1.91 0.26
C THR A 113 -7.33 1.75 0.24
N PRO A 114 -6.80 0.51 0.29
CA PRO A 114 -5.35 0.24 0.27
C PRO A 114 -4.61 0.79 -0.95
N ASP A 115 -5.28 0.92 -2.10
CA ASP A 115 -4.71 1.45 -3.35
C ASP A 115 -4.73 2.99 -3.43
N GLU A 116 -5.57 3.65 -2.63
CA GLU A 116 -5.67 5.11 -2.54
C GLU A 116 -4.63 5.72 -1.58
N VAL A 117 -4.06 4.92 -0.69
CA VAL A 117 -3.06 5.39 0.27
C VAL A 117 -1.66 5.43 -0.34
N ASP A 118 -0.93 6.53 -0.10
CA ASP A 118 0.50 6.62 -0.39
C ASP A 118 1.28 5.78 0.64
N ASN A 119 1.18 4.45 0.52
CA ASN A 119 1.91 3.49 1.32
C ASN A 119 3.16 3.02 0.59
N ASN A 120 4.28 2.95 1.30
CA ASN A 120 5.53 2.38 0.80
C ASN A 120 6.12 1.31 1.73
N ASP A 121 5.32 0.88 2.71
CA ASP A 121 5.54 -0.28 3.59
C ASP A 121 4.27 -1.15 3.58
N GLU A 122 4.06 -2.03 4.56
CA GLU A 122 2.83 -2.81 4.72
C GLU A 122 1.67 -2.02 5.39
N ILE A 123 0.50 -2.65 5.55
CA ILE A 123 -0.66 -2.08 6.27
C ILE A 123 -0.92 -2.89 7.54
N THR A 124 -1.33 -2.28 8.66
CA THR A 124 -1.88 -3.01 9.80
C THR A 124 -3.40 -2.93 9.80
N VAL A 125 -4.07 -4.06 9.98
CA VAL A 125 -5.53 -4.13 10.14
C VAL A 125 -5.85 -4.75 11.48
N ILE A 126 -6.80 -4.15 12.19
CA ILE A 126 -7.26 -4.59 13.49
C ILE A 126 -8.77 -4.75 13.42
N ASP A 127 -9.26 -5.94 13.73
CA ASP A 127 -10.68 -6.25 13.67
C ASP A 127 -11.30 -6.32 15.07
N ILE A 128 -12.26 -5.43 15.31
CA ILE A 128 -12.98 -5.28 16.57
C ILE A 128 -14.45 -5.76 16.49
N SER A 129 -14.78 -6.58 15.48
CA SER A 129 -16.10 -7.23 15.36
C SER A 129 -16.52 -7.95 16.64
N ASN A 130 -15.54 -8.54 17.34
CA ASN A 130 -15.73 -9.11 18.67
C ASN A 130 -14.76 -8.46 19.65
N LEU A 131 -15.24 -7.55 20.50
CA LEU A 131 -14.42 -6.87 21.50
C LEU A 131 -13.80 -7.83 22.55
N ASN A 132 -14.26 -9.08 22.67
CA ASN A 132 -13.65 -10.07 23.56
C ASN A 132 -12.59 -10.94 22.87
N ALA A 133 -12.46 -10.84 21.56
CA ALA A 133 -11.47 -11.56 20.75
C ALA A 133 -11.06 -10.64 19.60
N VAL A 134 -10.30 -9.59 19.94
CA VAL A 134 -9.78 -8.64 18.95
C VAL A 134 -8.74 -9.37 18.10
N ARG A 135 -8.77 -9.15 16.79
CA ARG A 135 -7.85 -9.80 15.84
C ARG A 135 -6.99 -8.76 15.17
N TYR A 136 -5.84 -9.18 14.64
CA TYR A 136 -4.98 -8.29 13.86
C TYR A 136 -4.36 -9.01 12.66
N CYS A 137 -3.88 -8.27 11.68
CA CYS A 137 -2.89 -8.76 10.73
C CYS A 137 -2.07 -7.59 10.20
N PHE A 138 -0.91 -7.92 9.63
CA PHE A 138 -0.23 -7.03 8.69
C PHE A 138 -0.61 -7.48 7.27
N ILE A 139 -0.82 -6.55 6.34
CA ILE A 139 -1.07 -6.89 4.94
C ILE A 139 0.23 -6.76 4.20
N PHE A 140 0.72 -7.89 3.71
CA PHE A 140 1.78 -7.90 2.72
C PHE A 140 1.19 -7.41 1.40
N LEU A 141 1.59 -6.23 0.95
CA LEU A 141 1.07 -5.61 -0.27
C LEU A 141 1.77 -6.13 -1.55
N GLY A 142 1.95 -7.45 -1.63
CA GLY A 142 2.30 -8.12 -2.87
C GLY A 142 1.10 -8.18 -3.83
N ASP A 143 1.33 -8.70 -5.03
CA ASP A 143 0.26 -9.09 -5.95
C ASP A 143 0.33 -10.62 -6.14
N PRO A 144 -0.54 -11.41 -5.49
CA PRO A 144 -1.67 -11.00 -4.64
C PRO A 144 -1.28 -10.54 -3.22
N MET A 145 -2.18 -9.79 -2.56
CA MET A 145 -2.06 -9.36 -1.17
C MET A 145 -2.31 -10.53 -0.21
N ALA A 146 -1.69 -10.50 0.98
CA ALA A 146 -1.89 -11.53 1.99
C ALA A 146 -1.87 -10.99 3.43
N PRO A 147 -2.77 -11.45 4.33
CA PRO A 147 -2.66 -11.19 5.76
C PRO A 147 -1.55 -12.04 6.38
N ILE A 148 -0.57 -11.39 7.01
CA ILE A 148 0.57 -12.02 7.66
C ILE A 148 0.62 -11.68 9.16
N THR A 149 1.25 -12.56 9.93
CA THR A 149 1.53 -12.37 11.37
C THR A 149 2.54 -11.25 11.61
N GLY A 150 2.58 -10.73 12.83
CA GLY A 150 3.60 -9.75 13.23
C GLY A 150 5.03 -10.27 13.06
N ILE A 151 5.28 -11.55 13.31
CA ILE A 151 6.61 -12.16 13.12
C ILE A 151 6.97 -12.36 11.65
N GLN A 152 6.00 -12.70 10.79
CA GLN A 152 6.22 -12.77 9.35
C GLN A 152 6.57 -11.39 8.80
N TYR A 153 5.79 -10.37 9.15
CA TYR A 153 6.06 -8.97 8.79
C TYR A 153 7.43 -8.51 9.28
N TYR A 154 7.77 -8.79 10.55
CA TYR A 154 9.09 -8.46 11.06
C TYR A 154 10.23 -9.10 10.25
N ARG A 155 10.04 -10.34 9.79
CA ARG A 155 11.02 -11.07 8.97
C ARG A 155 11.08 -10.60 7.51
N THR A 156 10.02 -10.00 6.95
CA THR A 156 10.11 -9.34 5.63
C THR A 156 11.06 -8.15 5.71
N TYR A 157 11.01 -7.41 6.81
CA TYR A 157 11.84 -6.23 7.04
C TYR A 157 13.29 -6.58 7.46
N TYR A 158 13.48 -7.51 8.40
CA TYR A 158 14.79 -7.89 8.94
C TYR A 158 15.18 -9.31 8.53
N LYS A 159 15.90 -9.42 7.40
CA LYS A 159 16.30 -10.71 6.82
C LYS A 159 17.38 -11.47 7.60
N GLN A 160 18.12 -10.79 8.45
CA GLN A 160 19.23 -11.35 9.21
C GLN A 160 18.96 -11.16 10.69
N ASP A 161 19.22 -12.18 11.47
CA ASP A 161 19.19 -12.06 12.92
C ASP A 161 20.52 -11.44 13.37
N ARG A 162 20.47 -10.19 13.83
CA ARG A 162 21.63 -9.47 14.35
C ARG A 162 21.27 -8.87 15.71
N PRO A 163 22.22 -8.85 16.66
CA PRO A 163 21.95 -8.39 18.02
C PRO A 163 21.59 -6.90 18.14
N ASP A 164 21.93 -6.09 17.12
CA ASP A 164 21.59 -4.67 17.03
C ASP A 164 20.17 -4.41 16.50
N ILE A 165 19.48 -5.44 15.99
CA ILE A 165 18.15 -5.27 15.42
C ILE A 165 17.12 -5.15 16.55
N PRO A 166 16.25 -4.13 16.50
CA PRO A 166 15.20 -3.96 17.51
C PRO A 166 14.26 -5.16 17.51
N GLN A 167 14.00 -5.74 18.68
CA GLN A 167 13.07 -6.86 18.81
C GLN A 167 11.62 -6.44 18.53
N PRO A 168 10.81 -7.28 17.87
CA PRO A 168 9.38 -7.01 17.67
C PRO A 168 8.62 -7.16 18.98
N ALA A 169 7.38 -6.69 19.02
CA ALA A 169 6.45 -7.05 20.09
C ALA A 169 5.95 -8.49 19.91
N ASP A 170 5.63 -9.14 21.02
CA ASP A 170 4.93 -10.42 21.02
C ASP A 170 3.44 -10.20 20.73
N LEU A 171 3.00 -10.72 19.59
CA LEU A 171 1.63 -10.62 19.10
C LEU A 171 0.96 -12.00 18.98
N GLU A 172 1.55 -13.06 19.55
CA GLU A 172 1.02 -14.43 19.47
C GLU A 172 -0.27 -14.62 20.28
N ALA A 173 -0.57 -13.71 21.21
CA ALA A 173 -1.78 -13.74 22.03
C ALA A 173 -3.06 -13.35 21.27
N TRP A 174 -2.95 -12.80 20.06
CA TRP A 174 -4.10 -12.37 19.25
C TRP A 174 -4.21 -13.19 17.97
N ASP A 175 -5.45 -13.54 17.62
CA ASP A 175 -5.74 -14.26 16.40
C ASP A 175 -5.57 -13.36 15.16
N LEU A 176 -5.33 -14.00 14.02
CA LEU A 176 -5.26 -13.30 12.73
C LEU A 176 -6.65 -12.89 12.23
N VAL A 177 -6.72 -11.72 11.60
CA VAL A 177 -7.88 -11.34 10.76
C VAL A 177 -7.99 -12.34 9.62
N HIS A 178 -9.17 -12.92 9.43
CA HIS A 178 -9.40 -13.88 8.35
C HIS A 178 -9.39 -13.20 6.99
N ILE A 179 -8.89 -13.92 5.98
CA ILE A 179 -8.83 -13.43 4.60
C ILE A 179 -10.23 -13.09 4.05
N GLU A 180 -11.29 -13.78 4.49
CA GLU A 180 -12.66 -13.48 4.09
C GLU A 180 -13.13 -12.11 4.58
N ALA A 181 -12.66 -11.66 5.76
CA ALA A 181 -12.97 -10.34 6.27
C ALA A 181 -12.35 -9.25 5.38
N LEU A 182 -11.13 -9.49 4.91
CA LEU A 182 -10.42 -8.57 4.02
C LEU A 182 -11.01 -8.57 2.59
N ARG A 183 -11.42 -9.73 2.08
CA ARG A 183 -12.15 -9.85 0.80
C ARG A 183 -13.50 -9.15 0.83
N ASP A 184 -14.21 -9.20 1.96
CA ASP A 184 -15.48 -8.51 2.12
C ASP A 184 -15.27 -6.99 2.24
N LEU A 185 -14.25 -6.56 2.98
CA LEU A 185 -13.91 -5.15 3.15
C LEU A 185 -13.40 -4.49 1.86
N TRP A 186 -12.53 -5.18 1.11
CA TRP A 186 -11.91 -4.71 -0.13
C TRP A 186 -12.04 -5.76 -1.23
N PRO A 187 -13.25 -5.87 -1.84
CA PRO A 187 -13.57 -6.94 -2.80
C PRO A 187 -12.88 -6.80 -4.15
N HIS A 188 -12.26 -5.66 -4.43
CA HIS A 188 -11.56 -5.39 -5.69
C HIS A 188 -10.08 -5.80 -5.64
N GLU A 189 -9.55 -6.08 -4.46
CA GLU A 189 -8.15 -6.49 -4.29
C GLU A 189 -7.97 -8.00 -4.50
N ALA A 190 -6.79 -8.38 -5.00
CA ALA A 190 -6.42 -9.79 -5.14
C ALA A 190 -5.89 -10.32 -3.81
N TRP A 191 -6.55 -11.35 -3.26
CA TRP A 191 -6.23 -11.91 -1.93
C TRP A 191 -5.80 -13.37 -1.99
N GLU A 192 -4.68 -13.69 -1.36
CA GLU A 192 -4.13 -15.04 -1.24
C GLU A 192 -3.61 -15.35 0.17
N GLU A 193 -3.47 -16.64 0.48
CA GLU A 193 -2.94 -17.11 1.76
C GLU A 193 -1.46 -16.73 1.94
N ALA A 194 -1.11 -16.30 3.15
CA ALA A 194 0.24 -15.89 3.53
C ALA A 194 1.32 -16.88 3.12
N GLU A 195 1.11 -18.17 3.38
CA GLU A 195 2.10 -19.22 3.12
C GLU A 195 2.43 -19.32 1.62
N LYS A 196 1.43 -19.14 0.76
CA LYS A 196 1.60 -19.21 -0.69
C LYS A 196 2.32 -17.96 -1.22
N VAL A 197 1.96 -16.77 -0.74
CA VAL A 197 2.62 -15.52 -1.15
C VAL A 197 4.07 -15.48 -0.67
N LEU A 198 4.32 -15.75 0.61
CA LEU A 198 5.66 -15.71 1.19
C LEU A 198 6.58 -16.79 0.61
N SER A 199 6.07 -18.00 0.34
CA SER A 199 6.88 -19.06 -0.29
C SER A 199 7.27 -18.72 -1.74
N THR A 200 6.42 -18.00 -2.46
CA THR A 200 6.72 -17.50 -3.81
C THR A 200 7.75 -16.38 -3.76
N ALA A 201 7.59 -15.42 -2.84
CA ALA A 201 8.53 -14.32 -2.61
C ALA A 201 9.95 -14.83 -2.25
N CYS A 202 10.06 -15.88 -1.42
CA CYS A 202 11.36 -16.45 -1.05
C CYS A 202 12.07 -17.21 -2.19
N LYS A 203 11.33 -17.72 -3.19
CA LYS A 203 11.91 -18.47 -4.33
C LYS A 203 12.44 -17.55 -5.43
N GLY A 204 12.01 -16.28 -5.47
CA GLY A 204 12.59 -15.24 -6.31
C GLY A 204 13.99 -14.84 -5.82
N GLY A 205 15.00 -15.66 -6.13
CA GLY A 205 16.36 -15.47 -5.65
C GLY A 205 17.00 -14.13 -6.07
N ARG A 206 17.65 -13.46 -5.11
CA ARG A 206 18.76 -12.48 -5.22
C ARG A 206 18.67 -11.32 -6.24
N GLY A 207 17.55 -11.11 -6.92
CA GLY A 207 17.23 -9.80 -7.49
C GLY A 207 16.88 -8.85 -6.34
N GLY A 208 17.53 -7.69 -6.27
CA GLY A 208 17.36 -6.73 -5.18
C GLY A 208 15.89 -6.44 -4.87
N HIS A 209 15.60 -6.19 -3.60
CA HIS A 209 14.27 -5.89 -3.03
C HIS A 209 13.58 -4.65 -3.65
N ASP A 210 14.16 -4.02 -4.67
CA ASP A 210 13.56 -2.88 -5.37
C ASP A 210 12.38 -3.30 -6.27
N ASP A 211 12.28 -4.56 -6.70
CA ASP A 211 11.26 -4.96 -7.70
C ASP A 211 9.87 -5.28 -7.10
N TYR A 212 9.77 -5.47 -5.77
CA TYR A 212 8.50 -5.72 -5.06
C TYR A 212 7.99 -4.49 -4.29
N ARG A 213 8.58 -3.30 -4.49
CA ARG A 213 7.96 -2.09 -3.96
C ARG A 213 6.60 -1.92 -4.62
N ILE A 214 5.56 -1.86 -3.79
CA ILE A 214 4.23 -1.40 -4.18
C ILE A 214 4.43 -0.16 -5.01
N LYS A 215 4.09 -0.26 -6.30
CA LYS A 215 4.21 0.87 -7.20
C LYS A 215 3.23 1.91 -6.67
N SER A 216 3.74 3.08 -6.30
CA SER A 216 2.89 4.18 -5.84
C SER A 216 1.76 4.41 -6.84
N LEU A 217 0.60 4.90 -6.38
CA LEU A 217 -0.52 5.25 -7.26
C LEU A 217 -0.07 6.11 -8.45
N ARG A 218 0.87 7.04 -8.19
CA ARG A 218 1.54 7.83 -9.23
C ARG A 218 2.23 6.96 -10.28
N ARG A 219 3.00 5.94 -9.87
CA ARG A 219 3.67 5.02 -10.80
C ARG A 219 2.63 4.17 -11.55
N LEU A 220 1.60 3.64 -10.88
CA LEU A 220 0.54 2.88 -11.56
C LEU A 220 -0.23 3.72 -12.58
N ALA A 221 -0.62 4.94 -12.21
CA ALA A 221 -1.27 5.89 -13.10
C ALA A 221 -0.39 6.25 -14.30
N PHE A 222 0.91 6.46 -14.06
CA PHE A 222 1.90 6.66 -15.10
C PHE A 222 1.97 5.47 -16.05
N GLU A 223 2.18 4.26 -15.54
CA GLU A 223 2.27 3.03 -16.36
C GLU A 223 1.00 2.79 -17.18
N LYS A 224 -0.18 3.02 -16.58
CA LYS A 224 -1.48 2.92 -17.28
C LYS A 224 -1.60 3.96 -18.39
N ALA A 225 -1.21 5.21 -18.14
CA ALA A 225 -1.21 6.26 -19.14
C ALA A 225 -0.28 5.92 -20.32
N ILE A 226 0.93 5.41 -20.05
CA ILE A 226 1.87 5.01 -21.11
C ILE A 226 1.32 3.86 -21.94
N ARG A 227 0.70 2.84 -21.32
CA ARG A 227 0.05 1.73 -22.04
C ARG A 227 -1.08 2.20 -22.95
N LEU A 228 -1.96 3.07 -22.42
CA LEU A 228 -3.06 3.64 -23.20
C LEU A 228 -2.55 4.41 -24.43
N VAL A 229 -1.48 5.19 -24.27
CA VAL A 229 -0.89 5.94 -25.38
C VAL A 229 -0.18 5.02 -26.39
N ALA A 230 0.44 3.93 -25.93
CA ALA A 230 1.05 2.94 -26.81
C ALA A 230 0.01 2.26 -27.73
N GLU A 231 -1.19 1.99 -27.19
CA GLU A 231 -2.32 1.39 -27.89
C GLU A 231 -3.10 2.38 -28.75
N GLN A 232 -3.21 3.63 -28.30
CA GLN A 232 -3.98 4.71 -28.92
C GLN A 232 -3.08 5.92 -29.22
N PRO A 233 -2.34 5.92 -30.35
CA PRO A 233 -1.36 6.96 -30.67
C PRO A 233 -1.93 8.39 -30.75
N GLN A 234 -3.25 8.54 -30.96
CA GLN A 234 -3.94 9.84 -30.91
C GLN A 234 -3.88 10.49 -29.52
N LEU A 235 -3.65 9.72 -28.46
CA LEU A 235 -3.53 10.23 -27.09
C LEU A 235 -2.14 10.80 -26.78
N MET A 236 -1.19 10.77 -27.73
CA MET A 236 0.15 11.31 -27.54
C MET A 236 0.16 12.78 -27.13
N GLU A 237 -0.84 13.57 -27.55
CA GLU A 237 -0.94 14.99 -27.19
C GLU A 237 -1.14 15.18 -25.68
N PHE A 238 -1.78 14.24 -24.99
CA PHE A 238 -1.94 14.28 -23.54
C PHE A 238 -0.63 14.02 -22.79
N LEU A 239 0.36 13.37 -23.42
CA LEU A 239 1.67 13.18 -22.77
C LEU A 239 2.43 14.48 -22.59
N VAL A 240 2.16 15.51 -23.38
CA VAL A 240 2.78 16.84 -23.20
C VAL A 240 2.41 17.43 -21.83
N THR A 241 1.17 17.19 -21.36
CA THR A 241 0.74 17.60 -20.02
C THR A 241 1.44 16.79 -18.92
N ILE A 242 1.70 15.51 -19.18
CA ILE A 242 2.34 14.57 -18.23
C ILE A 242 3.87 14.76 -18.22
N GLU A 243 4.47 15.31 -19.28
CA GLU A 243 5.90 15.63 -19.39
C GLU A 243 6.35 16.65 -18.33
N ALA A 244 5.42 17.46 -17.80
CA ALA A 244 5.67 18.37 -16.68
C ALA A 244 5.96 17.65 -15.35
N ILE A 245 5.68 16.34 -15.26
CA ILE A 245 5.94 15.55 -14.05
C ILE A 245 7.46 15.38 -13.87
N PRO A 246 8.01 15.68 -12.68
CA PRO A 246 9.43 15.47 -12.41
C PRO A 246 9.84 14.03 -12.68
N ARG A 247 10.97 13.83 -13.38
CA ARG A 247 11.51 12.52 -13.80
C ARG A 247 10.72 11.78 -14.89
N PHE A 248 9.77 12.43 -15.56
CA PHE A 248 8.97 11.81 -16.62
C PHE A 248 9.80 10.98 -17.62
N HIS A 249 10.87 11.55 -18.19
CA HIS A 249 11.68 10.86 -19.21
C HIS A 249 12.45 9.66 -18.67
N SER A 250 13.04 9.77 -17.47
CA SER A 250 13.76 8.64 -16.88
C SER A 250 12.81 7.52 -16.47
N ASP A 251 11.64 7.86 -15.94
CA ASP A 251 10.62 6.89 -15.54
C ASP A 251 9.99 6.23 -16.78
N LEU A 252 9.81 6.98 -17.89
CA LEU A 252 9.36 6.45 -19.18
C LEU A 252 10.39 5.48 -19.77
N TRP A 253 11.67 5.87 -19.75
CA TRP A 253 12.76 5.05 -20.26
C TRP A 253 12.83 3.70 -19.53
N GLU A 254 12.87 3.73 -18.20
CA GLU A 254 12.87 2.53 -17.36
C GLU A 254 11.65 1.65 -17.64
N PHE A 255 10.46 2.27 -17.76
CA PHE A 255 9.24 1.53 -18.09
C PHE A 255 9.32 0.84 -19.45
N LEU A 256 9.84 1.50 -20.48
CA LEU A 256 9.99 0.92 -21.82
C LEU A 256 11.04 -0.20 -21.85
N GLN A 257 12.14 -0.05 -21.10
CA GLN A 257 13.15 -1.11 -20.98
C GLN A 257 12.57 -2.38 -20.35
N ALA A 258 11.71 -2.23 -19.34
CA ALA A 258 11.00 -3.35 -18.73
C ALA A 258 9.93 -3.98 -19.65
N HIS A 259 9.49 -3.27 -20.70
CA HIS A 259 8.40 -3.70 -21.58
C HIS A 259 8.75 -3.53 -23.07
N PRO A 260 9.76 -4.23 -23.60
CA PRO A 260 10.27 -4.02 -24.95
C PRO A 260 9.22 -4.26 -26.06
N ASN A 261 8.24 -5.12 -25.79
CA ASN A 261 7.13 -5.39 -26.71
C ASN A 261 6.24 -4.17 -26.94
N LEU A 262 6.12 -3.24 -25.98
CA LEU A 262 5.35 -2.01 -26.17
C LEU A 262 5.98 -1.10 -27.22
N VAL A 263 7.31 -1.13 -27.36
CA VAL A 263 8.03 -0.31 -28.34
C VAL A 263 7.75 -0.77 -29.77
N GLN A 264 7.42 -2.04 -29.98
CA GLN A 264 7.03 -2.60 -31.29
C GLN A 264 5.61 -2.20 -31.71
N GLY A 265 4.80 -1.68 -30.78
CA GLY A 265 3.42 -1.23 -31.05
C GLY A 265 3.35 0.05 -31.87
N ARG A 266 2.14 0.41 -32.35
CA ARG A 266 1.90 1.59 -33.20
C ARG A 266 2.38 2.92 -32.57
N GLY A 267 2.26 3.06 -31.25
CA GLY A 267 2.75 4.23 -30.51
C GLY A 267 4.16 4.07 -29.93
N GLY A 268 4.73 2.87 -29.96
CA GLY A 268 5.91 2.49 -29.18
C GLY A 268 7.19 3.27 -29.54
N LEU A 269 7.49 3.41 -30.83
CA LEU A 269 8.65 4.19 -31.29
C LEU A 269 8.55 5.69 -30.93
N ARG A 270 7.33 6.24 -30.89
CA ARG A 270 7.13 7.64 -30.47
C ARG A 270 7.39 7.82 -28.98
N LEU A 271 6.93 6.88 -28.16
CA LEU A 271 7.22 6.85 -26.72
C LEU A 271 8.72 6.71 -26.47
N LEU A 272 9.40 5.84 -27.21
CA LEU A 272 10.85 5.68 -27.12
C LEU A 272 11.57 6.99 -27.48
N GLY A 273 11.19 7.61 -28.60
CA GLY A 273 11.74 8.91 -29.00
C GLY A 273 11.52 9.98 -27.94
N LEU A 274 10.35 10.02 -27.31
CA LEU A 274 10.03 10.93 -26.21
C LEU A 274 10.91 10.68 -24.97
N ALA A 275 11.12 9.42 -24.59
CA ALA A 275 11.98 9.04 -23.47
C ALA A 275 13.44 9.50 -23.68
N MET A 276 13.92 9.45 -24.94
CA MET A 276 15.30 9.73 -25.30
C MET A 276 15.62 11.21 -25.54
N ARG A 277 14.62 12.11 -25.62
CA ARG A 277 14.82 13.54 -25.95
C ARG A 277 15.85 14.26 -25.09
N HIS A 278 16.06 13.82 -23.85
CA HIS A 278 16.98 14.43 -22.89
C HIS A 278 18.20 13.57 -22.56
N THR A 279 18.40 12.46 -23.29
CA THR A 279 19.56 11.59 -23.09
C THR A 279 20.69 11.98 -24.03
N THR A 280 21.91 12.09 -23.50
CA THR A 280 23.12 12.34 -24.31
C THR A 280 23.75 11.05 -24.85
N PHE A 281 23.27 9.90 -24.36
CA PHE A 281 23.73 8.58 -24.75
C PHE A 281 22.56 7.74 -25.27
N LEU A 282 22.69 7.24 -26.49
CA LEU A 282 21.68 6.42 -27.15
C LEU A 282 21.99 4.94 -26.90
N ASP A 283 21.40 4.34 -25.87
CA ASP A 283 21.48 2.90 -25.64
C ASP A 283 20.24 2.18 -26.16
N VAL A 284 20.31 1.67 -27.40
CA VAL A 284 19.23 0.87 -28.00
C VAL A 284 19.49 -0.64 -27.89
N SER A 285 20.39 -1.08 -27.01
CA SER A 285 20.71 -2.51 -26.85
C SER A 285 19.50 -3.37 -26.47
N SER A 286 18.53 -2.79 -25.76
CA SER A 286 17.25 -3.44 -25.41
C SER A 286 16.30 -3.58 -26.60
N TYR A 287 16.60 -2.94 -27.74
CA TYR A 287 15.75 -2.89 -28.94
C TYR A 287 16.55 -3.13 -30.22
N PRO A 288 17.18 -4.31 -30.39
CA PRO A 288 18.09 -4.59 -31.51
C PRO A 288 17.42 -4.39 -32.88
N TRP A 289 16.13 -4.68 -32.99
CA TRP A 289 15.32 -4.51 -34.21
C TRP A 289 15.17 -3.05 -34.66
N VAL A 290 15.37 -2.07 -33.77
CA VAL A 290 15.30 -0.65 -34.13
C VAL A 290 16.44 -0.29 -35.09
N LEU A 291 17.61 -0.90 -34.93
CA LEU A 291 18.75 -0.70 -35.83
C LEU A 291 18.42 -1.21 -37.24
N ASP A 292 17.70 -2.33 -37.36
CA ASP A 292 17.30 -2.89 -38.66
C ASP A 292 16.32 -1.97 -39.39
N VAL A 293 15.39 -1.35 -38.67
CA VAL A 293 14.42 -0.39 -39.23
C VAL A 293 15.12 0.89 -39.70
N VAL A 294 16.03 1.44 -38.89
CA VAL A 294 16.76 2.67 -39.22
C VAL A 294 17.71 2.45 -40.40
N THR A 295 18.46 1.34 -40.40
CA THR A 295 19.36 1.01 -41.51
C THR A 295 18.60 0.77 -42.81
N SER A 296 17.43 0.12 -42.75
CA SER A 296 16.57 -0.09 -43.92
C SER A 296 15.97 1.21 -44.48
N ALA A 297 15.75 2.22 -43.65
CA ALA A 297 15.29 3.53 -44.09
C ALA A 297 16.41 4.32 -44.79
N VAL A 298 17.62 4.33 -44.21
CA VAL A 298 18.78 5.06 -44.77
C VAL A 298 19.26 4.48 -46.10
N VAL A 299 19.09 3.18 -46.34
CA VAL A 299 19.50 2.54 -47.61
C VAL A 299 18.51 2.79 -48.75
N ARG A 300 17.28 3.26 -48.46
CA ARG A 300 16.24 3.51 -49.46
C ARG A 300 16.18 4.96 -49.95
N ASP A 301 16.92 5.86 -49.31
CA ASP A 301 17.12 7.26 -49.71
C ASP A 301 18.49 7.45 -50.38
#